data_AF-A0A924S671-F1
#
_entry.id   AF-A0A924S671-F1
#
_cell.length_a   1.000
_cell.length_b   1.000
_cell.length_c   1.000
_cell.angle_alpha   90.00
_cell.angle_beta   90.00
_cell.angle_gamma   90.00
#
_symmetry.space_group_name_H-M   'P 1'
#
loop_
_entity.id
_entity.type
_entity.pdbx_description
1 polymer ?
#
loop_
_entity_poly.entity_id
_entity_poly.type
_entity_poly.pdbx_seq_one_letter_code
_entity_poly.pdbx_strand_id
1 'polypeptide(L)'
;MTDIATLSATGFDLTPPTEPERQRLEADLTAEEARVLLNHGTEAPFCGGLLGEKNPGVYCCRECGLPLFEYKTKFESGTGWPSFYAPFDEAHVKEVRDTAYGMVR
;
A
#
# COMPACT_ATOMS: atom_id res chain seq x y z
N MET A 1 23.52 17.47 1.09
CA MET A 1 22.18 17.94 0.66
C MET A 1 21.25 17.38 1.69
N THR A 2 20.79 18.23 2.60
CA THR A 2 20.12 17.79 3.83
C THR A 2 18.66 17.51 3.51
N ASP A 3 18.24 16.26 3.76
CA ASP A 3 16.88 15.77 3.58
C ASP A 3 15.86 16.68 4.25
N ILE A 4 14.89 17.16 3.47
CA ILE A 4 13.67 17.73 4.02
C ILE A 4 12.80 16.54 4.37
N ALA A 5 12.78 16.19 5.66
CA ALA A 5 11.78 15.26 6.20
C ALA A 5 10.40 15.70 5.73
N THR A 6 9.78 14.91 4.85
CA THR A 6 8.50 15.23 4.24
C THR A 6 7.42 14.64 5.15
N LEU A 7 7.09 15.37 6.21
CA LEU A 7 6.03 14.96 7.12
C LEU A 7 4.66 15.09 6.43
N SER A 8 3.81 14.08 6.58
CA SER A 8 2.41 14.14 6.16
C SER A 8 1.58 15.05 7.08
N ALA A 9 0.36 15.40 6.66
CA ALA A 9 -0.55 16.20 7.49
C ALA A 9 -0.94 15.47 8.79
N THR A 10 -0.90 14.14 8.76
CA THR A 10 -1.10 13.24 9.90
C THR A 10 0.18 12.96 10.72
N GLY A 11 1.31 13.58 10.35
CA GLY A 11 2.54 13.57 11.15
C GLY A 11 3.47 12.38 10.91
N PHE A 12 3.28 11.62 9.83
CA PHE A 12 4.16 10.49 9.48
C PHE A 12 5.35 10.98 8.64
N ASP A 13 6.54 10.44 8.92
CA ASP A 13 7.72 10.68 8.10
C ASP A 13 7.64 9.86 6.81
N LEU A 14 7.63 10.56 5.67
CA LEU A 14 7.55 9.95 4.34
C LEU A 14 8.92 9.84 3.67
N THR A 15 10.02 10.06 4.39
CA THR A 15 11.37 9.86 3.87
C THR A 15 11.54 8.40 3.45
N PRO A 16 11.91 8.13 2.18
CA PRO A 16 12.11 6.76 1.72
C PRO A 16 13.18 6.03 2.55
N PRO A 17 13.01 4.72 2.81
CA PRO A 17 14.04 3.96 3.51
C PRO A 17 15.35 3.97 2.72
N THR A 18 16.47 4.00 3.44
CA THR A 18 17.79 3.83 2.83
C THR A 18 17.92 2.44 2.21
N GLU A 19 18.88 2.26 1.31
CA GLU A 19 19.11 0.96 0.65
C GLU A 19 19.26 -0.21 1.65
N PRO A 20 20.05 -0.12 2.74
CA PRO A 20 20.16 -1.21 3.71
C PRO A 20 18.89 -1.43 4.52
N GLU A 21 18.07 -0.39 4.74
CA GLU A 21 16.77 -0.53 5.39
C GLU A 21 15.79 -1.26 4.48
N ARG A 22 15.71 -0.85 3.22
CA ARG A 22 14.85 -1.47 2.22
C ARG A 22 15.14 -2.96 2.08
N GLN A 23 16.42 -3.33 1.96
CA GLN A 23 16.83 -4.74 1.90
C GLN A 23 16.39 -5.56 3.13
N ARG A 24 16.38 -4.96 4.33
CA ARG A 24 15.90 -5.64 5.53
C ARG A 24 14.38 -5.82 5.52
N LEU A 25 13.63 -4.81 5.08
CA LEU A 25 12.17 -4.88 4.98
C LEU A 25 11.72 -5.91 3.93
N GLU A 26 12.41 -5.94 2.79
CA GLU A 26 12.13 -6.87 1.68
C GLU A 26 12.46 -8.33 2.04
N ALA A 27 13.45 -8.57 2.91
CA ALA A 27 13.91 -9.92 3.26
C ALA A 27 12.85 -10.79 3.97
N ASP A 28 11.89 -10.15 4.65
CA ASP A 28 10.81 -10.84 5.39
C ASP A 28 9.52 -11.01 4.56
N LEU A 29 9.54 -10.66 3.27
CA LEU A 29 8.41 -10.86 2.37
C LEU A 29 8.35 -12.31 1.89
N THR A 30 7.14 -12.88 1.89
CA THR A 30 6.85 -14.10 1.15
C THR A 30 7.02 -13.86 -0.35
N ALA A 31 7.17 -14.94 -1.13
CA ALA A 31 7.26 -14.84 -2.59
C ALA A 31 6.06 -14.13 -3.23
N GLU A 32 4.85 -14.31 -2.67
CA GLU A 32 3.64 -13.66 -3.16
C GLU A 32 3.60 -12.17 -2.80
N GLU A 33 3.97 -11.80 -1.57
CA GLU A 33 4.11 -10.40 -1.17
C GLU A 33 5.15 -9.68 -2.03
N ALA A 34 6.32 -10.30 -2.26
CA ALA A 34 7.36 -9.74 -3.13
C ALA A 34 6.90 -9.62 -4.60
N ARG A 35 6.12 -10.58 -5.11
CA ARG A 35 5.55 -10.51 -6.46
C ARG A 35 4.60 -9.32 -6.61
N VAL A 36 3.76 -9.06 -5.61
CA VAL A 36 2.80 -7.95 -5.67
C VAL A 36 3.48 -6.61 -5.38
N LEU A 37 4.18 -6.48 -4.25
CA LEU A 37 4.75 -5.21 -3.76
C LEU A 37 5.92 -4.72 -4.60
N LEU A 38 6.86 -5.61 -4.96
CA LEU A 38 8.12 -5.22 -5.60
C LEU A 38 8.09 -5.35 -7.13
N ASN A 39 7.20 -6.19 -7.67
CA ASN A 39 7.15 -6.49 -9.10
C ASN A 39 5.83 -6.05 -9.77
N HIS A 40 5.07 -5.15 -9.13
CA HIS A 40 3.80 -4.64 -9.65
C HIS A 40 2.79 -5.73 -10.05
N GLY A 41 2.81 -6.85 -9.32
CA GLY A 41 1.89 -7.96 -9.52
C GLY A 41 0.46 -7.64 -9.05
N THR A 42 -0.49 -8.48 -9.45
CA THR A 42 -1.86 -8.46 -8.94
C THR A 42 -2.19 -9.83 -8.37
N GLU A 43 -2.75 -9.90 -7.16
CA GLU A 43 -3.30 -11.14 -6.60
C GLU A 43 -4.55 -11.57 -7.37
N ALA A 44 -4.87 -12.87 -7.34
CA ALA A 44 -6.11 -13.35 -7.94
C ALA A 44 -7.35 -12.77 -7.20
N PRO A 45 -8.43 -12.44 -7.93
CA PRO A 45 -9.65 -11.94 -7.30
C PRO A 45 -10.21 -12.96 -6.31
N PHE A 46 -10.78 -12.47 -5.20
CA PHE A 46 -11.38 -13.26 -4.12
C PHE A 46 -10.40 -14.12 -3.29
N CYS A 47 -9.08 -13.95 -3.47
CA CYS A 47 -8.06 -14.70 -2.74
C CYS A 47 -7.37 -13.91 -1.61
N GLY A 48 -7.47 -12.58 -1.60
CA GLY A 48 -6.81 -11.73 -0.61
C GLY A 48 -7.35 -11.91 0.82
N GLY A 49 -6.46 -12.10 1.79
CA GLY A 49 -6.83 -12.35 3.19
C GLY A 49 -7.57 -11.19 3.88
N LEU A 50 -7.43 -9.97 3.37
CA LEU A 50 -8.07 -8.76 3.89
C LEU A 50 -9.40 -8.42 3.21
N LEU A 51 -9.84 -9.21 2.22
CA LEU A 51 -11.07 -8.96 1.48
C LEU A 51 -12.29 -8.95 2.41
N GLY A 52 -12.41 -9.97 3.26
CA GLY A 52 -13.51 -10.12 4.21
C GLY A 52 -13.31 -9.43 5.57
N GLU A 53 -12.21 -8.70 5.76
CA GLU A 53 -11.89 -8.08 7.05
C GLU A 53 -12.89 -6.95 7.36
N LYS A 54 -13.42 -6.98 8.59
CA LYS A 54 -14.44 -6.07 9.13
C LYS A 54 -14.11 -5.51 10.51
N ASN A 55 -12.96 -5.90 11.07
CA ASN A 55 -12.50 -5.38 12.34
C ASN A 55 -12.10 -3.90 12.17
N PRO A 56 -12.49 -3.01 13.11
CA PRO A 56 -12.00 -1.64 13.14
C PRO A 56 -10.48 -1.60 13.23
N GLY A 57 -9.85 -0.79 12.38
CA GLY A 57 -8.40 -0.70 12.33
C GLY A 57 -7.88 0.11 11.15
N VAL A 58 -6.58 0.03 10.95
CA VAL A 58 -5.82 0.71 9.90
C VAL A 58 -5.12 -0.32 9.04
N TYR A 59 -5.19 -0.15 7.74
CA TYR A 59 -4.49 -0.95 6.74
C TYR A 59 -3.16 -0.26 6.47
N CYS A 60 -2.08 -0.86 6.93
CA CYS A 60 -0.73 -0.33 6.75
C CYS A 60 -0.03 -0.97 5.54
N CYS A 61 0.92 -0.25 4.94
CA CYS A 61 1.85 -0.79 3.97
C CYS A 61 2.56 -2.00 4.58
N ARG A 62 2.50 -3.15 3.88
CA ARG A 62 3.09 -4.40 4.37
C ARG A 62 4.62 -4.34 4.46
N GLU A 63 5.27 -3.50 3.64
CA GLU A 63 6.72 -3.32 3.63
C GLU A 63 7.18 -2.36 4.73
N CYS A 64 6.70 -1.11 4.73
CA CYS A 64 7.24 -0.05 5.60
C CYS A 64 6.35 0.31 6.81
N GLY A 65 5.14 -0.24 6.91
CA GLY A 65 4.22 0.02 8.03
C GLY A 65 3.47 1.35 7.98
N LEU A 66 3.67 2.18 6.95
CA LEU A 66 2.93 3.44 6.79
C LEU A 66 1.42 3.21 6.71
N PRO A 67 0.57 3.91 7.49
CA PRO A 67 -0.89 3.84 7.36
C PRO A 67 -1.37 4.25 5.97
N LEU A 68 -2.09 3.39 5.25
CA LEU A 68 -2.57 3.70 3.90
C LEU A 68 -4.08 3.95 3.86
N PHE A 69 -4.85 3.13 4.57
CA PHE A 69 -6.31 3.23 4.58
C PHE A 69 -6.88 2.93 5.96
N GLU A 70 -8.09 3.42 6.23
CA GLU A 70 -8.82 3.10 7.46
C GLU A 70 -9.99 2.17 7.18
N TYR A 71 -10.34 1.32 8.13
CA TYR A 71 -11.55 0.51 8.03
C TYR A 71 -12.81 1.33 7.73
N LYS A 72 -12.92 2.55 8.25
CA LYS A 72 -14.06 3.44 8.02
C LYS A 72 -14.24 3.85 6.55
N THR A 73 -13.19 3.74 5.75
CA THR A 73 -13.21 4.04 4.31
C THR A 73 -13.36 2.80 3.44
N LYS A 74 -13.34 1.60 4.03
CA LYS A 74 -13.55 0.33 3.33
C LYS A 74 -15.01 0.15 2.92
N PHE A 75 -15.23 -0.38 1.72
CA PHE A 75 -16.55 -0.80 1.25
C PHE A 75 -16.47 -2.07 0.37
N GLU A 76 -17.59 -2.78 0.25
CA GLU A 76 -17.69 -4.02 -0.55
C GLU A 76 -18.08 -3.70 -2.00
N SER A 77 -17.10 -3.64 -2.89
CA SER A 77 -17.32 -3.33 -4.32
C SER A 77 -17.84 -4.52 -5.15
N GLY A 78 -17.69 -5.74 -4.64
CA GLY A 78 -18.03 -6.98 -5.36
C GLY A 78 -17.04 -7.38 -6.46
N THR A 79 -15.90 -6.69 -6.56
CA THR A 79 -14.91 -6.90 -7.64
C THR A 79 -13.91 -8.01 -7.36
N GLY A 80 -13.77 -8.43 -6.10
CA GLY A 80 -12.79 -9.44 -5.67
C GLY A 80 -11.55 -8.88 -4.97
N TRP A 81 -11.43 -7.55 -4.82
CA TRP A 81 -10.34 -6.91 -4.07
C TRP A 81 -10.88 -5.92 -3.02
N PRO A 82 -10.18 -5.70 -1.89
CA PRO A 82 -10.53 -4.67 -0.92
C PRO A 82 -10.62 -3.30 -1.61
N SER A 83 -11.68 -2.55 -1.33
CA SER A 83 -11.92 -1.24 -1.94
C SER A 83 -12.10 -0.18 -0.86
N PHE A 84 -11.51 0.99 -1.08
CA PHE A 84 -11.56 2.14 -0.16
C PHE A 84 -11.92 3.39 -0.95
N TYR A 85 -12.73 4.28 -0.36
CA TYR A 85 -13.11 5.53 -1.03
C TYR A 85 -12.20 6.72 -0.69
N ALA A 86 -11.33 6.60 0.31
CA ALA A 86 -10.38 7.64 0.70
C ALA A 86 -9.15 7.03 1.40
N PRO A 87 -7.95 7.60 1.18
CA PRO A 87 -6.73 7.21 1.90
C PRO A 87 -6.76 7.69 3.35
N PHE A 88 -5.82 7.19 4.15
CA PHE A 88 -5.56 7.68 5.52
C PHE A 88 -5.09 9.15 5.51
N ASP A 89 -4.24 9.50 4.54
CA ASP A 89 -3.74 10.85 4.26
C ASP A 89 -3.41 10.91 2.76
N GLU A 90 -3.73 12.02 2.09
CA GLU A 90 -3.49 12.23 0.66
C GLU A 90 -2.00 12.09 0.30
N ALA A 91 -1.09 12.38 1.23
CA ALA A 91 0.35 12.25 1.00
C ALA A 91 0.87 10.80 1.09
N HIS A 92 0.08 9.86 1.62
CA HIS A 92 0.53 8.48 1.86
C HIS A 92 0.41 7.56 0.63
N VAL A 93 -0.41 7.96 -0.36
CA VAL A 93 -0.61 7.20 -1.60
C VAL A 93 -0.23 8.08 -2.78
N LYS A 94 0.68 7.59 -3.62
CA LYS A 94 1.09 8.28 -4.84
C LYS A 94 0.46 7.64 -6.05
N GLU A 95 -0.25 8.43 -6.86
CA GLU A 95 -0.72 7.99 -8.16
C GLU A 95 0.43 7.95 -9.17
N VAL A 96 0.55 6.84 -9.89
CA VAL A 96 1.53 6.64 -10.95
C VAL A 96 0.80 6.11 -12.17
N ARG A 97 0.93 6.82 -13.29
CA ARG A 97 0.31 6.42 -14.56
C ARG A 97 0.86 5.07 -15.03
N ASP A 98 -0.02 4.09 -15.20
CA ASP A 98 0.30 2.74 -15.66
C ASP A 98 -0.25 2.52 -17.09
N THR A 99 0.60 2.00 -17.98
CA THR A 99 0.24 1.66 -19.36
C THR A 99 0.32 0.15 -19.66
N ALA A 100 0.41 -0.68 -18.63
CA ALA A 100 0.42 -2.13 -18.78
C ALA A 100 -0.89 -2.64 -19.41
N TYR A 101 -0.82 -3.82 -20.03
CA TYR A 101 -1.97 -4.51 -20.63
C TYR A 101 -2.73 -3.71 -21.71
N GLY A 102 -2.11 -2.67 -22.30
CA GLY A 102 -2.71 -1.85 -23.35
C GLY A 102 -3.79 -0.88 -22.86
N MET A 103 -3.86 -0.63 -21.55
CA MET A 103 -4.78 0.32 -20.92
C MET A 103 -4.01 1.54 -20.40
N VAL A 104 -4.72 2.61 -20.03
CA VAL A 104 -4.18 3.68 -19.18
C VAL A 104 -4.96 3.62 -17.88
N ARG A 105 -4.26 3.39 -16.77
CA ARG A 105 -4.83 3.28 -15.44
C ARG A 105 -3.93 3.92 -14.39
#